data_AF-A0A2G9THX1-F1
#
_entry.id   AF-A0A2G9THX1-F1
#
_cell.length_a   1.000
_cell.length_b   1.000
_cell.length_c   1.000
_cell.angle_alpha   90.00
_cell.angle_beta   90.00
_cell.angle_gamma   90.00
#
_symmetry.space_group_name_H-M   'P 1'
#
loop_
_entity.id
_entity.type
_entity.pdbx_description
1 polymer ?
#
loop_
_entity_poly.entity_id
_entity_poly.type
_entity_poly.pdbx_seq_one_letter_code
_entity_poly.pdbx_strand_id
1 'polypeptide(L)' 'QVCALTFGSWTFKKEEVQISYLMGKKQVELNDYSFSGIWDVMEVPGLLIEDRSKISYQIRIRRT' A
#
# COMPACT_ATOMS: atom_id res chain seq x y z
N GLN A 1 8.54 -0.55 -12.93
CA GLN A 1 7.44 0.42 -12.85
C GLN A 1 6.95 0.50 -11.42
N VAL A 2 6.42 1.65 -11.00
CA VAL A 2 5.84 1.82 -9.66
C VAL A 2 4.42 2.34 -9.84
N CYS A 3 3.45 1.58 -9.32
CA CYS A 3 2.04 1.94 -9.31
C CYS A 3 1.64 2.28 -7.86
N ALA A 4 0.76 3.25 -7.67
CA ALA A 4 0.30 3.63 -6.34
C ALA A 4 -1.18 3.29 -6.15
N LEU A 5 -1.51 2.63 -5.04
CA LEU A 5 -2.87 2.50 -4.54
C LEU A 5 -3.00 3.28 -3.24
N THR A 6 -3.80 4.35 -3.25
CA THR A 6 -4.01 5.20 -2.08
C THR A 6 -5.39 4.95 -1.48
N PHE A 7 -5.40 4.59 -0.21
CA PHE A 7 -6.59 4.35 0.59
C PHE A 7 -6.75 5.44 1.64
N GLY A 8 -7.98 5.91 1.82
CA GLY A 8 -8.33 6.96 2.76
C GLY A 8 -9.83 7.01 2.94
N SER A 9 -10.29 7.63 4.03
CA SER A 9 -11.70 7.94 4.16
C SER A 9 -12.07 9.07 3.21
N TRP A 10 -13.19 8.92 2.50
CA TRP A 10 -13.79 10.02 1.76
C TRP A 10 -14.56 10.98 2.68
N THR A 11 -15.11 10.45 3.78
CA THR A 11 -16.04 11.18 4.65
C THR A 11 -15.34 11.86 5.81
N PHE A 12 -14.33 11.22 6.41
CA PHE A 12 -13.65 11.71 7.61
C PHE A 12 -12.33 12.40 7.28
N LYS A 13 -12.04 13.47 8.03
CA LYS A 13 -10.79 14.24 7.94
C LYS A 13 -9.69 13.62 8.81
N LYS A 14 -8.47 14.14 8.66
CA LYS A 14 -7.26 13.67 9.35
C LYS A 14 -7.29 13.84 10.87
N GLU A 15 -8.09 14.77 11.36
CA GLU A 15 -8.31 15.01 12.79
C GLU A 15 -9.30 14.00 13.40
N GLU A 16 -10.17 13.42 12.57
CA GLU A 16 -11.25 12.53 13.01
C GLU A 16 -10.85 11.05 12.94
N VAL A 17 -10.11 10.68 11.89
CA VAL A 17 -9.67 9.30 11.66
C VAL A 17 -8.19 9.26 11.29
N GLN A 18 -7.46 8.40 11.99
CA GLN A 18 -6.06 8.10 11.68
C GLN A 18 -5.86 6.62 11.42
N ILE A 19 -5.16 6.34 10.32
CA ILE A 19 -4.77 5.02 9.87
C ILE A 19 -3.43 4.67 10.52
N SER A 20 -3.29 3.40 10.91
CA SER A 20 -2.04 2.86 11.45
C SER A 20 -1.76 1.48 10.86
N TYR A 21 -0.50 1.06 10.96
CA TYR A 21 -0.09 -0.25 10.49
C TYR A 21 -0.61 -1.35 11.42
N LEU A 22 -1.27 -2.35 10.84
CA LEU A 22 -1.69 -3.52 11.59
C LEU A 22 -0.46 -4.30 12.07
N MET A 23 -0.30 -4.45 13.39
CA MET A 23 0.83 -5.15 14.01
C MET A 23 2.21 -4.66 13.54
N GLY A 24 2.32 -3.38 13.16
CA GLY A 24 3.56 -2.81 12.64
C GLY A 24 3.96 -3.31 11.24
N LYS A 25 3.11 -4.06 10.54
CA LYS A 25 3.35 -4.51 9.16
C LYS A 25 3.27 -3.32 8.20
N LYS A 26 4.43 -2.90 7.68
CA LYS A 26 4.56 -1.77 6.74
C LYS A 26 4.55 -2.20 5.27
N GLN A 27 4.42 -3.48 4.97
CA GLN A 27 4.32 -4.00 3.62
C GLN A 27 3.13 -4.95 3.49
N VAL A 28 2.63 -5.10 2.26
CA VAL A 28 1.63 -6.12 1.95
C VAL A 28 2.27 -7.51 2.03
N GLU A 29 1.54 -8.46 2.58
CA GLU A 29 1.95 -9.87 2.58
C GLU A 29 1.63 -10.49 1.22
N LEU A 30 2.65 -11.04 0.56
CA LEU A 30 2.53 -11.62 -0.78
C LEU A 30 2.41 -13.15 -0.77
N ASN A 31 2.10 -13.75 0.38
CA ASN A 31 2.06 -15.21 0.53
C ASN A 31 1.02 -15.87 -0.38
N ASP A 32 -0.11 -15.19 -0.61
CA ASP A 32 -1.20 -15.66 -1.47
C ASP A 32 -1.16 -15.02 -2.87
N TYR A 33 -0.04 -14.40 -3.25
CA TYR A 33 0.13 -13.78 -4.56
C TYR A 33 0.41 -14.84 -5.65
N SER A 34 -0.46 -14.90 -6.65
CA SER A 34 -0.27 -15.72 -7.85
C SER A 34 0.54 -14.96 -8.91
N PHE A 35 1.61 -15.58 -9.38
CA PHE A 35 2.49 -15.01 -10.40
C PHE A 35 1.77 -14.75 -11.72
N SER A 36 1.94 -13.56 -12.30
CA SER A 36 1.23 -13.14 -13.52
C SER A 36 1.89 -13.59 -14.84
N GLY A 37 3.13 -14.07 -14.82
CA GLY A 37 3.86 -14.47 -16.03
C GLY A 37 4.54 -13.33 -16.81
N ILE A 38 4.05 -12.09 -16.67
CA ILE A 38 4.52 -10.91 -17.43
C ILE A 38 5.20 -9.89 -16.50
N TRP A 39 4.71 -9.81 -15.26
CA TRP A 39 5.19 -8.87 -14.25
C TRP A 39 5.59 -9.61 -12.98
N ASP A 40 6.82 -9.35 -12.53
CA ASP A 40 7.34 -9.71 -11.21
C ASP A 40 6.95 -8.62 -10.22
N VAL A 41 6.22 -8.95 -9.15
CA VAL A 41 6.04 -8.04 -8.00
C VAL A 41 7.26 -8.17 -7.10
N MET A 42 8.01 -7.08 -6.93
CA MET A 42 9.23 -7.08 -6.12
C MET A 42 8.93 -6.73 -4.66
N GLU A 43 8.20 -5.64 -4.44
CA GLU A 43 7.83 -5.15 -3.11
C GLU A 43 6.59 -4.26 -3.19
N VAL A 44 5.85 -4.20 -2.08
CA VAL A 44 4.67 -3.34 -1.94
C VAL A 44 4.66 -2.66 -0.56
N PRO A 45 5.56 -1.69 -0.31
CA PRO A 45 5.55 -0.93 0.94
C PRO A 45 4.32 -0.02 1.03
N GLY A 46 3.75 0.06 2.23
CA GLY A 46 2.68 0.98 2.60
C GLY A 46 3.24 2.20 3.33
N LEU A 47 2.91 3.39 2.84
CA LEU A 47 3.34 4.67 3.38
C LEU A 47 2.14 5.41 3.98
N LEU A 48 2.19 5.75 5.26
CA LEU A 48 1.23 6.68 5.85
C LEU A 48 1.52 8.09 5.33
N ILE A 49 0.51 8.74 4.76
CA ILE A 49 0.60 10.09 4.17
C ILE A 49 -0.50 10.98 4.74
N GLU A 50 -0.42 12.28 4.47
CA GLU A 50 -1.39 13.29 4.94
C GLU A 50 -1.70 13.15 6.45
N ASP A 51 -0.67 13.26 7.29
CA ASP A 51 -0.76 13.15 8.75
C ASP A 51 -1.46 11.85 9.23
N ARG A 52 -1.18 10.74 8.54
CA ARG A 52 -1.75 9.40 8.80
C ARG A 52 -3.24 9.29 8.51
N SER A 53 -3.85 10.21 7.75
CA SER A 53 -5.25 10.07 7.31
C SER A 53 -5.43 9.14 6.12
N LYS A 54 -4.34 8.88 5.38
CA LYS A 54 -4.31 8.01 4.21
C LYS A 54 -3.10 7.08 4.26
N ILE A 55 -3.22 5.95 3.57
CA ILE A 55 -2.11 5.02 3.33
C ILE A 55 -1.96 4.79 1.82
N SER A 56 -0.73 4.91 1.32
CA SER A 56 -0.41 4.66 -0.08
C SER A 56 0.51 3.45 -0.20
N TYR A 57 0.05 2.43 -0.92
CA TYR A 57 0.85 1.25 -1.25
C TYR A 57 1.54 1.44 -2.59
N GLN A 58 2.86 1.35 -2.58
CA GLN A 58 3.72 1.53 -3.75
C GLN A 58 4.04 0.16 -4.35
N ILE A 59 3.23 -0.29 -5.31
CA ILE A 59 3.41 -1.58 -5.97
C ILE A 59 4.58 -1.47 -6.95
N ARG A 60 5.71 -2.11 -6.60
CA ARG A 60 6.89 -2.11 -7.46
C ARG A 60 6.92 -3.38 -8.27
N ILE A 61 6.76 -3.21 -9.59
CA ILE A 61 6.76 -4.31 -10.54
C ILE A 61 7.89 -4.17 -11.54
N ARG A 62 8.42 -5.31 -11.98
CA ARG A 62 9.41 -5.41 -13.06
C ARG A 62 8.83 -6.29 -14.15
N ARG A 63 9.09 -5.93 -15.41
CA ARG A 63 8.76 -6.81 -16.53
C ARG A 63 9.80 -7.91 -16.57
N THR A 64 9.35 -9.16 -16.64
CA THR A 64 10.22 -10.33 -16.79
C THR A 64 10.90 -10.33 -18.15
#